data_AF-A0AAV4YSF4-F1
#
_entry.id   AF-A0AAV4YSF4-F1
#
_cell.length_a   1.000
_cell.length_b   1.000
_cell.length_c   1.000
_cell.angle_alpha   90.00
_cell.angle_beta   90.00
_cell.angle_gamma   90.00
#
_symmetry.space_group_name_H-M   'P 1'
#
loop_
_entity.id
_entity.type
_entity.pdbx_description
1 polymer ?
#
loop_
_entity_poly.entity_id
_entity_poly.type
_entity_poly.pdbx_seq_one_letter_code
_entity_poly.pdbx_strand_id
1 'polypeptide(L)'
;MGVLCTGDLLLTGELPWLGELFSRLFTRNGDLLCYRETQVQAYVRIAAELDPTLLVAWHLCDWLQQSPAPSPHDIQRVLSAQTAFFAPPGNPELLFAEGHVHFGGITADSAILDDYLFAGRELTLYEKASPWHQQQHQLLLPQLDRVRRLLALLLAPLEKPVTNGGQEKYHSSMQAYWLRDPMRNGLSLPDWPTMAAMYATASLGSSEWLLRGVALAMEGGHANRWLWLLLYLCRRYRSKETLPLERTAILCFWQTFNGLRRSLIMDGQGLTRFAEHYYNSNLGRGTESRHDNLRRLFHTSGDVVEIKSGPNSFSPKFSQLFSKGLLKQSGLSQPTPPYIFGEHEIRPNANAQTYLQTLERWQFCGHFSRTSRHERGKRPKANCKDLWKTTRKLLNKLNNQSGCMYRTLSGKRINNTV
;
A
#
# COMPACT_ATOMS: atom_id res chain seq x y z
N MET A 1 -27.60 17.69 -3.20
CA MET A 1 -26.17 17.76 -2.81
C MET A 1 -26.04 18.98 -1.92
N GLY A 2 -25.67 18.78 -0.65
CA GLY A 2 -25.52 19.88 0.31
C GLY A 2 -24.30 20.75 -0.01
N VAL A 3 -24.17 21.88 0.70
CA VAL A 3 -23.02 22.78 0.61
C VAL A 3 -21.74 21.98 0.91
N LEU A 4 -20.89 21.79 -0.09
CA LEU A 4 -19.70 20.91 -0.01
C LEU A 4 -18.55 21.55 0.79
N CYS A 5 -18.45 22.88 0.76
CA CYS A 5 -17.51 23.65 1.56
C CYS A 5 -18.23 24.93 2.03
N THR A 6 -18.29 25.15 3.34
CA THR A 6 -18.70 26.44 3.90
C THR A 6 -17.54 27.43 3.82
N GLY A 7 -17.81 28.74 3.93
CA GLY A 7 -16.75 29.77 4.04
C GLY A 7 -15.81 29.55 5.23
N ASP A 8 -16.19 28.66 6.15
CA ASP A 8 -15.48 28.35 7.39
C ASP A 8 -14.62 27.08 7.28
N LEU A 9 -14.32 26.59 6.07
CA LEU A 9 -13.51 25.38 5.81
C LEU A 9 -12.17 25.35 6.57
N LEU A 10 -11.54 26.52 6.75
CA LEU A 10 -10.28 26.66 7.47
C LEU A 10 -10.48 27.01 8.96
N LEU A 11 -11.68 27.46 9.32
CA LEU A 11 -12.03 27.93 10.66
C LEU A 11 -12.66 26.82 11.51
N THR A 12 -13.27 25.82 10.86
CA THR A 12 -13.89 24.65 11.49
C THR A 12 -13.09 23.38 11.20
N GLY A 13 -13.26 22.39 12.06
CA GLY A 13 -12.72 21.04 11.87
C GLY A 13 -13.66 20.14 11.05
N GLU A 14 -14.60 20.70 10.29
CA GLU A 14 -15.66 19.93 9.65
C GLU A 14 -15.43 19.75 8.15
N LEU A 15 -15.52 18.50 7.69
CA LEU A 15 -15.56 18.13 6.27
C LEU A 15 -16.70 17.13 6.05
N PRO A 16 -17.97 17.59 6.03
CA PRO A 16 -19.12 16.70 6.01
C PRO A 16 -19.11 15.71 4.83
N TRP A 17 -18.57 16.13 3.69
CA TRP A 17 -18.47 15.31 2.49
C TRP A 17 -17.58 14.06 2.67
N LEU A 18 -16.56 14.08 3.53
CA LEU A 18 -15.74 12.90 3.83
C LEU A 18 -16.57 11.83 4.56
N GLY A 19 -17.38 12.24 5.54
CA GLY A 19 -18.28 11.35 6.27
C GLY A 19 -19.41 10.81 5.38
N GLU A 20 -19.95 11.64 4.49
CA GLU A 20 -20.96 11.22 3.52
C GLU A 20 -20.41 10.20 2.51
N LEU A 21 -19.22 10.47 1.94
CA LEU A 21 -18.55 9.53 1.04
C LEU A 21 -18.25 8.20 1.74
N PHE A 22 -17.74 8.24 2.97
CA PHE A 22 -17.50 7.04 3.75
C PHE A 22 -18.79 6.23 3.93
N SER A 23 -19.88 6.87 4.36
CA SER A 23 -21.16 6.20 4.63
C SER A 23 -21.75 5.53 3.37
N ARG A 24 -21.57 6.16 2.21
CA ARG A 24 -22.00 5.64 0.91
C ARG A 24 -21.14 4.48 0.41
N LEU A 25 -19.82 4.58 0.54
CA LEU A 25 -18.89 3.66 -0.12
C LEU A 25 -18.43 2.50 0.77
N PHE A 26 -18.43 2.69 2.09
CA PHE A 26 -17.85 1.74 3.04
C PHE A 26 -18.90 1.14 3.97
N THR A 27 -18.54 -0.01 4.52
CA THR A 27 -19.20 -0.67 5.64
C THR A 27 -18.16 -1.13 6.66
N ARG A 28 -18.59 -1.32 7.91
CA ARG A 28 -17.78 -1.89 8.97
C ARG A 28 -18.28 -3.30 9.27
N ASN A 29 -17.41 -4.29 9.14
CA ASN A 29 -17.66 -5.68 9.50
C ASN A 29 -16.71 -6.10 10.62
N GLY A 30 -17.16 -5.93 11.87
CA GLY A 30 -16.31 -6.11 13.05
C GLY A 30 -15.13 -5.13 13.05
N ASP A 31 -13.93 -5.67 12.90
CA ASP A 31 -12.69 -4.89 12.84
C ASP A 31 -12.39 -4.36 11.45
N LEU A 32 -12.95 -4.96 10.40
CA LEU A 32 -12.63 -4.61 9.02
C LEU A 32 -13.51 -3.47 8.53
N LEU A 33 -12.89 -2.46 7.94
CA LEU A 33 -13.57 -1.47 7.12
C LEU A 33 -13.34 -1.87 5.66
N CYS A 34 -14.43 -2.08 4.93
CA CYS A 34 -14.36 -2.47 3.53
C CYS A 34 -15.32 -1.65 2.68
N TYR A 35 -15.01 -1.53 1.39
CA TYR A 35 -15.98 -0.97 0.46
C TYR A 35 -17.19 -1.90 0.34
N ARG A 36 -18.37 -1.32 0.11
CA ARG A 36 -19.59 -2.07 -0.17
C ARG A 36 -19.46 -2.68 -1.56
N GLU A 37 -19.61 -3.99 -1.68
CA GLU A 37 -19.56 -4.69 -2.98
C GLU A 37 -20.52 -4.08 -4.01
N THR A 38 -21.73 -3.70 -3.57
CA THR A 38 -22.74 -3.02 -4.39
C THR A 38 -22.29 -1.65 -4.93
N GLN A 39 -21.23 -1.06 -4.36
CA GLN A 39 -20.68 0.24 -4.73
C GLN A 39 -19.26 0.15 -5.31
N VAL A 40 -18.79 -1.05 -5.70
CA VAL A 40 -17.40 -1.26 -6.17
C VAL A 40 -17.01 -0.31 -7.31
N GLN A 41 -17.91 -0.02 -8.25
CA GLN A 41 -17.63 0.90 -9.35
C GLN A 41 -17.46 2.35 -8.89
N ALA A 42 -18.30 2.80 -7.94
CA ALA A 42 -18.19 4.13 -7.34
C ALA A 42 -16.93 4.24 -6.48
N TYR A 43 -16.62 3.18 -5.71
CA TYR A 43 -15.41 3.08 -4.91
C TYR A 43 -14.16 3.20 -5.79
N VAL A 44 -14.04 2.41 -6.86
CA VAL A 44 -12.86 2.44 -7.75
C VAL A 44 -12.68 3.80 -8.41
N ARG A 45 -13.77 4.49 -8.80
CA ARG A 45 -13.68 5.86 -9.35
C ARG A 45 -13.13 6.85 -8.33
N ILE A 46 -13.65 6.82 -7.10
CA ILE A 46 -13.15 7.68 -6.02
C ILE A 46 -11.71 7.30 -5.66
N ALA A 47 -11.39 6.01 -5.60
CA ALA A 47 -10.05 5.50 -5.34
C ALA A 47 -9.04 5.80 -6.46
N ALA A 48 -9.45 6.40 -7.58
CA ALA A 48 -8.52 6.94 -8.58
C ALA A 48 -8.18 8.42 -8.32
N GLU A 49 -9.01 9.14 -7.56
CA GLU A 49 -8.87 10.59 -7.31
C GLU A 49 -8.46 10.91 -5.87
N LEU A 50 -9.02 10.18 -4.90
CA LEU A 50 -8.85 10.37 -3.47
C LEU A 50 -8.37 9.08 -2.83
N ASP A 51 -7.41 9.16 -1.91
CA ASP A 51 -6.89 7.99 -1.20
C ASP A 51 -8.00 7.44 -0.29
N PRO A 52 -8.47 6.21 -0.50
CA PRO A 52 -9.48 5.60 0.37
C PRO A 52 -9.07 5.57 1.85
N THR A 53 -7.76 5.53 2.13
CA THR A 53 -7.20 5.59 3.48
C THR A 53 -7.60 6.87 4.21
N LEU A 54 -7.79 7.99 3.49
CA LEU A 54 -8.26 9.25 4.09
C LEU A 54 -9.71 9.14 4.58
N LEU A 55 -10.59 8.50 3.79
CA LEU A 55 -11.99 8.28 4.20
C LEU A 55 -12.07 7.39 5.44
N VAL A 56 -11.25 6.34 5.46
CA VAL A 56 -11.16 5.42 6.59
C VAL A 56 -10.57 6.10 7.83
N ALA A 57 -9.48 6.86 7.68
CA ALA A 57 -8.89 7.64 8.76
C ALA A 57 -9.88 8.67 9.34
N TRP A 58 -10.64 9.35 8.47
CA TRP A 58 -11.65 10.30 8.89
C TRP A 58 -12.75 9.63 9.74
N HIS A 59 -13.27 8.50 9.27
CA HIS A 59 -14.25 7.71 10.02
C HIS A 59 -13.71 7.16 11.35
N LEU A 60 -12.48 6.64 11.35
CA LEU A 60 -11.85 6.15 12.58
C LEU A 60 -11.58 7.29 13.57
N CYS A 61 -11.34 8.51 13.09
CA CYS A 61 -11.22 9.67 13.96
C CYS A 61 -12.52 9.97 14.72
N ASP A 62 -13.70 9.76 14.11
CA ASP A 62 -15.00 9.80 14.82
C ASP A 62 -15.10 8.68 15.84
N TRP A 63 -14.72 7.46 15.44
CA TRP A 63 -14.79 6.28 16.30
C TRP A 63 -13.95 6.44 17.59
N LEU A 64 -12.76 7.06 17.49
CA LEU A 64 -11.92 7.38 18.65
C LEU A 64 -12.57 8.35 19.66
N GLN A 65 -13.60 9.10 19.24
CA GLN A 65 -14.33 10.07 20.06
C GLN A 65 -15.67 9.53 20.58
N GLN A 66 -16.04 8.30 20.26
CA GLN A 66 -17.30 7.71 20.71
C GLN A 66 -17.33 7.52 22.23
N SER A 67 -18.54 7.43 22.78
CA SER A 67 -18.77 7.12 24.20
C SER A 67 -19.50 5.77 24.30
N PRO A 68 -18.90 4.74 24.93
CA PRO A 68 -17.58 4.74 25.57
C PRO A 68 -16.43 4.81 24.57
N ALA A 69 -15.31 5.42 24.98
CA ALA A 69 -14.11 5.50 24.16
C ALA A 69 -13.49 4.11 23.96
N PRO A 70 -12.96 3.79 22.77
CA PRO A 70 -12.35 2.49 22.51
C PRO A 70 -11.07 2.29 23.33
N SER A 71 -10.84 1.06 23.79
CA SER A 71 -9.63 0.73 24.55
C SER A 71 -8.37 0.81 23.66
N PRO A 72 -7.16 1.01 24.23
CA PRO A 72 -5.92 0.98 23.45
C PRO A 72 -5.75 -0.31 22.64
N HIS A 73 -6.14 -1.44 23.23
CA HIS A 73 -6.10 -2.75 22.58
C HIS A 73 -7.05 -2.80 21.37
N ASP A 74 -8.28 -2.29 21.50
CA ASP A 74 -9.24 -2.24 20.39
C ASP A 74 -8.75 -1.35 19.26
N ILE A 75 -8.16 -0.20 19.58
CA ILE A 75 -7.61 0.70 18.56
C ILE A 75 -6.50 0.00 17.78
N GLN A 76 -5.56 -0.65 18.47
CA GLN A 76 -4.46 -1.36 17.83
C GLN A 76 -4.97 -2.54 16.98
N ARG A 77 -5.93 -3.30 17.51
CA ARG A 77 -6.55 -4.43 16.81
C ARG A 77 -7.25 -3.99 15.53
N VAL A 78 -8.12 -2.98 15.61
CA VAL A 78 -8.85 -2.44 14.46
C VAL A 78 -7.89 -1.85 13.43
N LEU A 79 -6.95 -1.00 13.82
CA LEU A 79 -6.01 -0.39 12.87
C LEU A 79 -5.12 -1.43 12.19
N SER A 80 -4.73 -2.49 12.88
CA SER A 80 -3.88 -3.56 12.33
C SER A 80 -4.64 -4.53 11.43
N ALA A 81 -5.97 -4.61 11.56
CA ALA A 81 -6.80 -5.47 10.72
C ALA A 81 -7.04 -4.90 9.31
N GLN A 82 -6.80 -3.61 9.08
CA GLN A 82 -7.16 -2.99 7.80
C GLN A 82 -6.28 -3.47 6.65
N THR A 83 -6.94 -3.76 5.52
CA THR A 83 -6.29 -4.17 4.28
C THR A 83 -5.93 -2.94 3.43
N ALA A 84 -4.90 -3.05 2.57
CA ALA A 84 -4.36 -1.91 1.83
C ALA A 84 -5.35 -1.25 0.84
N PHE A 85 -6.33 -2.00 0.34
CA PHE A 85 -7.35 -1.51 -0.60
C PHE A 85 -8.77 -1.61 -0.04
N PHE A 86 -8.91 -1.90 1.27
CA PHE A 86 -10.19 -2.03 1.94
C PHE A 86 -11.19 -2.93 1.18
N ALA A 87 -10.67 -4.00 0.57
CA ALA A 87 -11.52 -4.98 -0.08
C ALA A 87 -12.32 -5.76 0.96
N PRO A 88 -13.59 -6.10 0.69
CA PRO A 88 -14.34 -7.02 1.52
C PRO A 88 -13.61 -8.36 1.59
N PRO A 89 -13.77 -9.13 2.68
CA PRO A 89 -13.21 -10.47 2.75
C PRO A 89 -13.88 -11.33 1.67
N GLY A 90 -13.08 -12.21 1.07
CA GLY A 90 -13.60 -13.11 0.06
C GLY A 90 -14.63 -14.09 0.62
N ASN A 91 -15.51 -14.63 -0.24
CA ASN A 91 -16.42 -15.71 0.14
C ASN A 91 -15.58 -16.95 0.50
N PRO A 92 -15.62 -17.43 1.77
CA PRO A 92 -14.80 -18.55 2.21
C PRO A 92 -15.15 -19.88 1.52
N GLU A 93 -16.35 -19.98 0.92
CA GLU A 93 -16.77 -21.16 0.16
C GLU A 93 -16.24 -21.17 -1.28
N LEU A 94 -15.69 -20.03 -1.75
CA LEU A 94 -15.18 -19.90 -3.11
C LEU A 94 -13.67 -19.69 -3.09
N LEU A 95 -12.95 -20.54 -3.81
CA LEU A 95 -11.52 -20.37 -4.08
C LEU A 95 -11.34 -19.28 -5.14
N PHE A 96 -11.34 -18.01 -4.75
CA PHE A 96 -10.95 -16.93 -5.64
C PHE A 96 -9.71 -16.19 -5.15
N ALA A 97 -8.91 -15.75 -6.12
CA ALA A 97 -7.88 -14.75 -5.88
C ALA A 97 -8.53 -13.36 -5.98
N GLU A 98 -8.88 -12.76 -4.85
CA GLU A 98 -9.21 -11.34 -4.81
C GLU A 98 -7.93 -10.53 -4.68
N GLY A 99 -7.75 -9.58 -5.61
CA GLY A 99 -6.49 -8.88 -5.78
C GLY A 99 -5.52 -9.64 -6.68
N HIS A 100 -5.06 -8.99 -7.74
CA HIS A 100 -3.97 -9.48 -8.57
C HIS A 100 -2.84 -8.46 -8.51
N VAL A 101 -1.73 -8.85 -7.91
CA VAL A 101 -0.52 -8.03 -7.90
C VAL A 101 0.51 -8.73 -8.77
N HIS A 102 1.04 -8.00 -9.75
CA HIS A 102 2.16 -8.49 -10.53
C HIS A 102 3.41 -8.40 -9.67
N PHE A 103 3.97 -9.54 -9.27
CA PHE A 103 5.24 -9.55 -8.53
C PHE A 103 6.37 -8.99 -9.40
N GLY A 104 6.97 -7.87 -8.98
CA GLY A 104 7.92 -7.08 -9.79
C GLY A 104 7.27 -6.20 -10.89
N GLY A 105 5.94 -6.09 -10.88
CA GLY A 105 5.15 -5.25 -11.76
C GLY A 105 4.74 -3.93 -11.09
N ILE A 106 3.45 -3.61 -11.08
CA ILE A 106 2.95 -2.39 -10.42
C ILE A 106 2.88 -2.66 -8.91
N THR A 107 3.72 -1.95 -8.16
CA THR A 107 3.69 -1.91 -6.69
C THR A 107 2.53 -1.00 -6.24
N ALA A 108 1.98 -1.24 -5.04
CA ALA A 108 1.05 -0.31 -4.43
C ALA A 108 1.64 1.11 -4.41
N ASP A 109 0.83 2.10 -4.78
CA ASP A 109 1.18 3.52 -4.80
C ASP A 109 1.81 3.98 -3.48
N SER A 110 1.24 3.58 -2.35
CA SER A 110 1.77 3.82 -1.00
C SER A 110 3.20 3.34 -0.81
N ALA A 111 3.57 2.18 -1.36
CA ALA A 111 4.93 1.66 -1.27
C ALA A 111 5.92 2.46 -2.13
N ILE A 112 5.49 2.93 -3.30
CA ILE A 112 6.33 3.80 -4.14
C ILE A 112 6.55 5.13 -3.41
N LEU A 113 5.48 5.71 -2.87
CA LEU A 113 5.54 6.98 -2.14
C LEU A 113 6.31 6.88 -0.83
N ASP A 114 6.36 5.71 -0.18
CA ASP A 114 7.19 5.47 1.00
C ASP A 114 8.67 5.79 0.72
N ASP A 115 9.19 5.38 -0.45
CA ASP A 115 10.60 5.60 -0.78
C ASP A 115 10.94 7.07 -0.96
N TYR A 116 10.04 7.81 -1.60
CA TYR A 116 10.23 9.24 -1.82
C TYR A 116 9.96 10.05 -0.56
N LEU A 117 8.96 9.69 0.24
CA LEU A 117 8.50 10.53 1.34
C LEU A 117 9.18 10.20 2.66
N PHE A 118 9.52 8.94 2.92
CA PHE A 118 10.15 8.51 4.18
C PHE A 118 11.59 8.05 3.99
N ALA A 119 11.93 7.35 2.90
CA ALA A 119 13.30 6.87 2.67
C ALA A 119 14.21 7.91 1.98
N GLY A 120 13.68 9.10 1.65
CA GLY A 120 14.47 10.21 1.10
C GLY A 120 14.96 10.02 -0.34
N ARG A 121 14.42 9.05 -1.09
CA ARG A 121 14.84 8.77 -2.48
C ARG A 121 14.66 9.98 -3.38
N GLU A 122 15.68 10.43 -4.08
CA GLU A 122 15.53 11.55 -5.02
C GLU A 122 14.83 11.15 -6.32
N LEU A 123 14.06 12.09 -6.89
CA LEU A 123 13.51 11.93 -8.23
C LEU A 123 14.59 12.35 -9.23
N THR A 124 15.08 11.39 -10.01
CA THR A 124 16.13 11.61 -11.00
C THR A 124 15.63 11.36 -12.42
N LEU A 125 16.10 12.15 -13.38
CA LEU A 125 15.93 11.90 -14.81
C LEU A 125 17.04 10.96 -15.29
N TYR A 126 16.69 9.96 -16.09
CA TYR A 126 17.68 9.14 -16.78
C TYR A 126 18.19 9.82 -18.06
N GLU A 127 19.43 9.52 -18.47
CA GLU A 127 20.16 10.22 -19.54
C GLU A 127 19.43 10.31 -20.89
N LYS A 128 18.52 9.38 -21.19
CA LYS A 128 17.75 9.31 -22.45
C LYS A 128 16.25 9.48 -22.24
N ALA A 129 15.86 10.33 -21.29
CA ALA A 129 14.46 10.61 -20.99
C ALA A 129 13.71 11.15 -22.22
N SER A 130 12.57 10.53 -22.55
CA SER A 130 11.69 11.04 -23.61
C SER A 130 11.10 12.42 -23.21
N PRO A 131 10.58 13.23 -24.16
CA PRO A 131 9.93 14.50 -23.85
C PRO A 131 8.81 14.39 -22.80
N TRP A 132 8.03 13.31 -22.84
CA TRP A 132 6.99 13.04 -21.85
C TRP A 132 7.56 12.86 -20.43
N HIS A 133 8.68 12.14 -20.29
CA HIS A 133 9.36 11.95 -19.01
C HIS A 133 9.96 13.26 -18.49
N GLN A 134 10.48 14.12 -19.37
CA GLN A 134 10.98 15.44 -18.98
C GLN A 134 9.83 16.33 -18.46
N GLN A 135 8.70 16.35 -19.16
CA GLN A 135 7.50 17.09 -18.74
C GLN A 135 6.97 16.57 -17.40
N GLN A 136 6.86 15.25 -17.23
CA GLN A 136 6.44 14.65 -15.97
C GLN A 136 7.41 15.00 -14.83
N HIS A 137 8.72 15.03 -15.09
CA HIS A 137 9.70 15.38 -14.06
C HIS A 137 9.52 16.82 -13.59
N GLN A 138 9.32 17.75 -14.53
CA GLN A 138 9.05 19.16 -14.22
C GLN A 138 7.77 19.36 -13.41
N LEU A 139 6.75 18.51 -13.62
CA LEU A 139 5.50 18.55 -12.86
C LEU A 139 5.62 17.91 -11.47
N LEU A 140 6.29 16.77 -11.38
CA LEU A 140 6.34 15.94 -10.17
C LEU A 140 7.37 16.43 -9.16
N LEU A 141 8.52 16.94 -9.61
CA LEU A 141 9.60 17.36 -8.70
C LEU A 141 9.14 18.46 -7.71
N PRO A 142 8.46 19.55 -8.14
CA PRO A 142 7.96 20.55 -7.21
C PRO A 142 6.88 20.02 -6.27
N GLN A 143 6.05 19.07 -6.72
CA GLN A 143 5.03 18.45 -5.89
C GLN A 143 5.66 17.55 -4.82
N LEU A 144 6.68 16.78 -5.16
CA LEU A 144 7.46 15.96 -4.22
C LEU A 144 8.16 16.82 -3.17
N ASP A 145 8.82 17.90 -3.58
CA ASP A 145 9.47 18.82 -2.63
C ASP A 145 8.44 19.46 -1.69
N ARG A 146 7.30 19.93 -2.23
CA ARG A 146 6.21 20.49 -1.43
C ARG A 146 5.66 19.49 -0.40
N VAL A 147 5.34 18.27 -0.82
CA VAL A 147 4.74 17.28 0.10
C VAL A 147 5.73 16.84 1.19
N ARG A 148 7.03 16.74 0.88
CA ARG A 148 8.08 16.45 1.87
C ARG A 148 8.19 17.53 2.93
N ARG A 149 8.22 18.79 2.51
CA ARG A 149 8.30 19.93 3.42
C ARG A 149 7.06 20.04 4.29
N LEU A 150 5.88 19.91 3.69
CA LEU A 150 4.62 19.88 4.45
C LEU A 150 4.60 18.71 5.44
N LEU A 151 5.05 17.52 5.02
CA LEU A 151 5.11 16.35 5.89
C LEU A 151 6.05 16.57 7.09
N ALA A 152 7.29 17.02 6.84
CA ALA A 152 8.25 17.32 7.89
C ALA A 152 7.72 18.36 8.88
N LEU A 153 7.04 19.39 8.37
CA LEU A 153 6.44 20.43 9.18
C LEU A 153 5.24 19.93 10.01
N LEU A 154 4.36 19.11 9.43
CA LEU A 154 3.17 18.58 10.10
C LEU A 154 3.52 17.51 11.15
N LEU A 155 4.69 16.89 11.01
CA LEU A 155 5.28 15.96 11.97
C LEU A 155 6.26 16.64 12.93
N ALA A 156 6.51 17.95 12.81
CA ALA A 156 7.38 18.64 13.75
C ALA A 156 6.83 18.50 15.18
N PRO A 157 7.70 18.40 16.20
CA PRO A 157 7.27 18.25 17.58
C PRO A 157 6.24 19.32 17.96
N LEU A 158 5.14 18.87 18.55
CA LEU A 158 4.10 19.76 19.08
C LEU A 158 4.71 20.57 20.23
N GLU A 159 4.81 21.90 20.06
CA GLU A 159 5.27 22.80 21.11
C GLU A 159 4.26 22.80 22.26
N LYS A 160 4.75 22.59 23.49
CA LYS A 160 3.93 22.83 24.68
C LYS A 160 3.88 24.34 24.95
N PRO A 161 2.72 24.89 25.34
CA PRO A 161 2.66 26.28 25.79
C PRO A 161 3.58 26.47 27.00
N VAL A 162 4.49 27.45 26.91
CA VAL A 162 5.34 27.84 28.04
C VAL A 162 4.49 28.75 28.94
N THR A 163 4.13 28.26 30.12
CA THR A 163 3.45 29.07 31.14
C THR A 163 4.47 29.96 31.85
N ASN A 164 4.69 31.17 31.35
CA ASN A 164 5.37 32.23 32.10
C ASN A 164 4.32 33.12 32.78
N GLY A 165 4.16 32.96 34.10
CA GLY A 165 3.45 33.93 34.94
C GLY A 165 1.92 33.98 34.80
N GLY A 166 1.24 32.85 34.57
CA GLY A 166 -0.23 32.78 34.64
C GLY A 166 -0.99 33.34 33.43
N GLN A 167 -0.29 33.83 32.41
CA GLN A 167 -0.86 34.05 31.08
C GLN A 167 -0.41 32.93 30.15
N GLU A 168 -1.34 32.09 29.70
CA GLU A 168 -1.15 31.23 28.52
C GLU A 168 -0.98 32.13 27.29
N LYS A 169 0.23 32.66 27.09
CA LYS A 169 0.60 33.13 25.76
C LYS A 169 0.86 31.87 24.94
N TYR A 170 -0.13 31.49 24.12
CA TYR A 170 0.17 30.79 22.88
C TYR A 170 1.22 31.64 22.18
N HIS A 171 2.50 31.29 22.30
CA HIS A 171 3.43 31.66 21.25
C HIS A 171 2.73 31.14 19.99
N SER A 172 2.28 32.06 19.15
CA SER A 172 1.99 31.79 17.75
C SER A 172 3.22 31.06 17.24
N SER A 173 3.10 29.73 17.23
CA SER A 173 4.17 28.78 17.51
C SER A 173 5.26 28.87 16.46
N MET A 174 6.45 28.39 16.76
CA MET A 174 7.49 28.23 15.75
C MET A 174 6.96 27.45 14.53
N GLN A 175 6.00 26.55 14.76
CA GLN A 175 5.22 25.88 13.73
C GLN A 175 4.34 26.82 12.89
N ALA A 176 3.60 27.76 13.50
CA ALA A 176 2.86 28.79 12.76
C ALA A 176 3.79 29.72 11.97
N TYR A 177 4.99 30.02 12.48
CA TYR A 177 6.02 30.75 11.75
C TYR A 177 6.53 29.94 10.56
N TRP A 178 6.86 28.66 10.75
CA TRP A 178 7.31 27.77 9.68
C TRP A 178 6.24 27.57 8.61
N LEU A 179 4.97 27.54 9.02
CA LEU A 179 3.83 27.40 8.14
C LEU A 179 3.60 28.61 7.23
N ARG A 180 4.11 29.80 7.58
CA ARG A 180 4.02 31.00 6.71
C ARG A 180 4.87 30.87 5.45
N ASP A 181 5.99 30.16 5.56
CA ASP A 181 6.84 29.85 4.41
C ASP A 181 7.37 28.40 4.50
N PRO A 182 6.50 27.40 4.21
CA PRO A 182 6.88 26.00 4.29
C PRO A 182 8.04 25.64 3.37
N MET A 183 8.26 26.45 2.32
CA MET A 183 9.27 26.19 1.29
C MET A 183 10.67 26.67 1.69
N ARG A 184 10.78 27.65 2.59
CA ARG A 184 12.09 28.15 3.07
C ARG A 184 12.71 27.33 4.20
N ASN A 185 11.93 26.53 4.92
CA ASN A 185 12.44 25.82 6.08
C ASN A 185 13.17 24.52 5.67
N GLY A 186 14.38 24.33 6.17
CA GLY A 186 15.18 23.11 5.99
C GLY A 186 14.80 21.99 6.97
N LEU A 187 13.50 21.77 7.19
CA LEU A 187 13.03 20.76 8.12
C LEU A 187 13.24 19.37 7.54
N SER A 188 13.89 18.49 8.30
CA SER A 188 13.98 17.06 8.02
C SER A 188 12.81 16.32 8.67
N LEU A 189 12.57 15.09 8.23
CA LEU A 189 11.72 14.18 8.99
C LEU A 189 12.26 13.98 10.41
N PRO A 190 11.37 13.73 11.38
CA PRO A 190 11.77 13.40 12.74
C PRO A 190 12.47 12.05 12.80
N ASP A 191 13.33 11.88 13.81
CA ASP A 191 13.80 10.56 14.22
C ASP A 191 12.66 9.80 14.90
N TRP A 192 12.25 8.66 14.31
CA TRP A 192 11.07 7.92 14.77
C TRP A 192 11.21 7.39 16.20
N PRO A 193 12.34 6.77 16.61
CA PRO A 193 12.54 6.34 18.00
C PRO A 193 12.43 7.50 18.99
N THR A 194 13.06 8.64 18.69
CA THR A 194 13.02 9.85 19.54
C THR A 194 11.59 10.37 19.66
N MET A 195 10.85 10.44 18.55
CA MET A 195 9.45 10.87 18.56
C MET A 195 8.55 9.94 19.37
N ALA A 196 8.73 8.62 19.23
CA ALA A 196 7.97 7.63 19.99
C ALA A 196 8.23 7.74 21.50
N ALA A 197 9.48 8.01 21.90
CA ALA A 197 9.88 8.22 23.29
C ALA A 197 9.30 9.53 23.87
N MET A 198 9.32 10.62 23.09
CA MET A 198 8.82 11.95 23.51
C MET A 198 7.36 11.92 23.95
N TYR A 199 6.54 11.09 23.31
CA TYR A 199 5.10 10.99 23.56
C TYR A 199 4.69 9.70 24.28
N ALA A 200 5.63 9.05 24.98
CA ALA A 200 5.39 7.78 25.68
C ALA A 200 4.24 7.85 26.72
N THR A 201 4.03 9.01 27.33
CA THR A 201 3.01 9.27 28.36
C THR A 201 1.80 10.04 27.85
N ALA A 202 1.65 10.21 26.53
CA ALA A 202 0.52 10.92 25.94
C ALA A 202 -0.82 10.25 26.25
N SER A 203 -1.86 11.05 26.47
CA SER A 203 -3.21 10.56 26.78
C SER A 203 -3.83 9.84 25.57
N LEU A 204 -4.55 8.75 25.83
CA LEU A 204 -5.16 7.95 24.76
C LEU A 204 -6.05 8.80 23.83
N GLY A 205 -5.86 8.66 22.52
CA GLY A 205 -6.64 9.38 21.50
C GLY A 205 -6.29 10.87 21.32
N SER A 206 -5.31 11.38 22.06
CA SER A 206 -4.72 12.71 21.82
C SER A 206 -3.91 12.73 20.51
N SER A 207 -3.59 13.93 20.04
CA SER A 207 -2.78 14.10 18.83
C SER A 207 -1.37 13.55 19.04
N GLU A 208 -0.81 13.76 20.22
CA GLU A 208 0.48 13.27 20.70
C GLU A 208 0.51 11.73 20.72
N TRP A 209 -0.56 11.10 21.19
CA TRP A 209 -0.67 9.65 21.21
C TRP A 209 -0.75 9.06 19.81
N LEU A 210 -1.51 9.68 18.90
CA LEU A 210 -1.54 9.27 17.49
C LEU A 210 -0.19 9.47 16.81
N LEU A 211 0.52 10.57 17.11
CA LEU A 211 1.86 10.85 16.58
C LEU A 211 2.88 9.80 17.06
N ARG A 212 2.78 9.36 18.32
CA ARG A 212 3.53 8.17 18.79
C ARG A 212 3.20 6.93 17.98
N GLY A 213 1.91 6.69 17.71
CA GLY A 213 1.46 5.58 16.86
C GLY A 213 2.06 5.62 15.45
N VAL A 214 2.11 6.81 14.84
CA VAL A 214 2.82 7.04 13.56
C VAL A 214 4.28 6.64 13.67
N ALA A 215 5.00 7.15 14.67
CA ALA A 215 6.42 6.86 14.85
C ALA A 215 6.71 5.36 15.01
N LEU A 216 5.92 4.67 15.85
CA LEU A 216 6.03 3.22 16.02
C LEU A 216 5.69 2.45 14.73
N ALA A 217 4.67 2.90 14.00
CA ALA A 217 4.27 2.30 12.73
C ALA A 217 5.36 2.45 11.65
N MET A 218 6.02 3.61 11.60
CA MET A 218 7.13 3.89 10.69
C MET A 218 8.36 3.05 11.02
N GLU A 219 8.79 3.05 12.29
CA GLU A 219 9.95 2.30 12.77
C GLU A 219 9.79 0.79 12.55
N GLY A 220 8.62 0.23 12.87
CA GLY A 220 8.33 -1.19 12.66
C GLY A 220 8.10 -1.60 11.21
N GLY A 221 8.03 -0.63 10.28
CA GLY A 221 7.70 -0.89 8.88
C GLY A 221 6.35 -1.57 8.72
N HIS A 222 5.35 -1.12 9.47
CA HIS A 222 4.01 -1.71 9.47
C HIS A 222 3.24 -1.33 8.19
N ALA A 223 2.45 -2.27 7.65
CA ALA A 223 1.69 -2.06 6.41
C ALA A 223 0.64 -0.93 6.51
N ASN A 224 0.15 -0.65 7.72
CA ASN A 224 -0.85 0.37 8.01
C ASN A 224 -0.25 1.73 8.42
N ARG A 225 1.06 1.98 8.22
CA ARG A 225 1.70 3.25 8.59
C ARG A 225 1.05 4.51 7.98
N TRP A 226 0.55 4.40 6.74
CA TRP A 226 -0.20 5.48 6.09
C TRP A 226 -1.53 5.77 6.79
N LEU A 227 -2.21 4.74 7.27
CA LEU A 227 -3.45 4.89 8.02
C LEU A 227 -3.20 5.62 9.34
N TRP A 228 -2.13 5.28 10.05
CA TRP A 228 -1.72 6.01 11.26
C TRP A 228 -1.45 7.48 10.98
N LEU A 229 -0.71 7.79 9.90
CA LEU A 229 -0.39 9.16 9.51
C LEU A 229 -1.66 9.95 9.19
N LEU A 230 -2.53 9.41 8.34
CA LEU A 230 -3.76 10.10 7.96
C LEU A 230 -4.73 10.23 9.13
N LEU A 231 -4.77 9.26 10.05
CA LEU A 231 -5.57 9.34 11.28
C LEU A 231 -5.08 10.47 12.20
N TYR A 232 -3.77 10.59 12.38
CA TYR A 232 -3.15 11.72 13.09
C TYR A 232 -3.53 13.06 12.43
N LEU A 233 -3.38 13.19 11.11
CA LEU A 233 -3.71 14.43 10.40
C LEU A 233 -5.21 14.76 10.45
N CYS A 234 -6.09 13.75 10.36
CA CYS A 234 -7.52 13.95 10.57
C CYS A 234 -7.81 14.46 11.98
N ARG A 235 -7.18 13.88 13.00
CA ARG A 235 -7.33 14.33 14.39
C ARG A 235 -6.87 15.77 14.59
N ARG A 236 -5.71 16.13 14.02
CA ARG A 236 -5.20 17.50 14.03
C ARG A 236 -6.18 18.44 13.34
N TYR A 237 -6.58 18.16 12.09
CA TYR A 237 -7.51 19.02 11.36
C TYR A 237 -8.81 19.28 12.14
N ARG A 238 -9.36 18.24 12.76
CA ARG A 238 -10.63 18.28 13.51
C ARG A 238 -10.54 18.94 14.88
N SER A 239 -9.35 19.08 15.47
CA SER A 239 -9.21 19.72 16.77
C SER A 239 -9.67 21.19 16.70
N LYS A 240 -10.37 21.63 17.75
CA LYS A 240 -10.84 23.01 17.89
C LYS A 240 -9.67 23.99 18.06
N GLU A 241 -8.56 23.52 18.63
CA GLU A 241 -7.35 24.28 18.89
C GLU A 241 -6.45 24.46 17.65
N THR A 242 -6.75 23.75 16.56
CA THR A 242 -5.95 23.80 15.34
C THR A 242 -6.11 25.13 14.62
N LEU A 243 -4.97 25.76 14.34
CA LEU A 243 -4.91 27.05 13.67
C LEU A 243 -5.36 26.93 12.19
N PRO A 244 -6.00 27.95 11.61
CA PRO A 244 -6.40 27.92 10.20
C PRO A 244 -5.26 27.63 9.22
N LEU A 245 -4.06 28.12 9.54
CA LEU A 245 -2.86 27.89 8.72
C LEU A 245 -2.40 26.43 8.76
N GLU A 246 -2.56 25.76 9.90
CA GLU A 246 -2.28 24.32 10.02
C GLU A 246 -3.33 23.50 9.26
N ARG A 247 -4.62 23.84 9.38
CA ARG A 247 -5.68 23.22 8.56
C ARG A 247 -5.40 23.38 7.06
N THR A 248 -4.94 24.57 6.66
CA THR A 248 -4.52 24.84 5.27
C THR A 248 -3.37 23.92 4.85
N ALA A 249 -2.34 23.77 5.69
CA ALA A 249 -1.22 22.88 5.39
C ALA A 249 -1.63 21.41 5.29
N ILE A 250 -2.54 20.94 6.15
CA ILE A 250 -3.09 19.58 6.08
C ILE A 250 -3.85 19.36 4.77
N LEU A 251 -4.72 20.30 4.38
CA LEU A 251 -5.45 20.23 3.10
C LEU A 251 -4.49 20.28 1.90
N CYS A 252 -3.50 21.16 1.92
CA CYS A 252 -2.45 21.23 0.90
C CYS A 252 -1.64 19.92 0.80
N PHE A 253 -1.33 19.31 1.95
CA PHE A 253 -0.66 18.01 2.00
C PHE A 253 -1.53 16.94 1.34
N TRP A 254 -2.81 16.81 1.76
CA TRP A 254 -3.73 15.84 1.15
C TRP A 254 -3.89 16.06 -0.35
N GLN A 255 -4.08 17.31 -0.80
CA GLN A 255 -4.24 17.61 -2.22
C GLN A 255 -2.98 17.26 -3.02
N THR A 256 -1.80 17.66 -2.53
CA THR A 256 -0.53 17.40 -3.21
C THR A 256 -0.21 15.91 -3.24
N PHE A 257 -0.44 15.20 -2.13
CA PHE A 257 -0.27 13.76 -2.02
C PHE A 257 -1.20 13.01 -3.00
N ASN A 258 -2.48 13.36 -3.06
CA ASN A 258 -3.42 12.76 -4.01
C ASN A 258 -3.03 13.06 -5.47
N GLY A 259 -2.50 14.25 -5.76
CA GLY A 259 -1.95 14.59 -7.08
C GLY A 259 -0.80 13.66 -7.49
N LEU A 260 0.16 13.42 -6.59
CA LEU A 260 1.24 12.47 -6.81
C LEU A 260 0.71 11.04 -6.97
N ARG A 261 -0.20 10.62 -6.10
CA ARG A 261 -0.81 9.28 -6.15
C ARG A 261 -1.53 9.02 -7.48
N ARG A 262 -2.28 10.00 -7.98
CA ARG A 262 -2.96 9.92 -9.28
C ARG A 262 -1.99 9.70 -10.44
N SER A 263 -0.75 10.21 -10.36
CA SER A 263 0.27 9.94 -11.39
C SER A 263 0.75 8.47 -11.42
N LEU A 264 0.54 7.73 -10.33
CA LEU A 264 0.88 6.31 -10.19
C LEU A 264 -0.27 5.39 -10.62
N ILE A 265 -1.51 5.88 -10.57
CA ILE A 265 -2.71 5.11 -10.90
C ILE A 265 -3.03 5.30 -12.38
N MET A 266 -3.26 4.18 -13.08
CA MET A 266 -3.63 4.22 -14.49
C MET A 266 -5.06 4.78 -14.66
N ASP A 267 -5.18 5.98 -15.23
CA ASP A 267 -6.45 6.65 -15.52
C ASP A 267 -6.82 6.53 -17.02
N GLY A 268 -7.16 5.34 -17.48
CA GLY A 268 -7.67 5.14 -18.85
C GLY A 268 -7.52 3.72 -19.37
N GLN A 269 -7.85 3.53 -20.66
CA GLN A 269 -7.75 2.24 -21.33
C GLN A 269 -6.53 2.17 -22.27
N GLY A 270 -5.89 1.00 -22.32
CA GLY A 270 -4.90 0.66 -23.35
C GLY A 270 -3.55 0.18 -22.81
N LEU A 271 -3.14 -1.01 -23.25
CA LEU A 271 -1.84 -1.61 -22.91
C LEU A 271 -0.64 -0.79 -23.41
N THR A 272 -0.80 -0.02 -24.49
CA THR A 272 0.25 0.87 -25.01
C THR A 272 0.51 2.02 -24.04
N ARG A 273 -0.54 2.71 -23.59
CA ARG A 273 -0.45 3.79 -22.59
C ARG A 273 0.15 3.27 -21.29
N PHE A 274 -0.28 2.07 -20.85
CA PHE A 274 0.32 1.39 -19.71
C PHE A 274 1.83 1.19 -19.87
N ALA A 275 2.27 0.60 -20.98
CA ALA A 275 3.67 0.29 -21.21
C ALA A 275 4.54 1.55 -21.37
N GLU A 276 4.01 2.61 -21.98
CA GLU A 276 4.74 3.84 -22.29
C GLU A 276 4.80 4.82 -21.12
N HIS A 277 3.76 4.88 -20.28
CA HIS A 277 3.63 5.93 -19.26
C HIS A 277 3.67 5.40 -17.82
N TYR A 278 3.14 4.21 -17.55
CA TYR A 278 2.99 3.70 -16.17
C TYR A 278 4.03 2.64 -15.82
N TYR A 279 4.36 1.75 -16.76
CA TYR A 279 5.35 0.70 -16.55
C TYR A 279 6.76 1.26 -16.32
N ASN A 280 7.09 2.37 -16.97
CA ASN A 280 8.36 3.10 -16.85
C ASN A 280 8.15 4.52 -16.30
N SER A 281 7.18 4.73 -15.41
CA SER A 281 6.87 6.06 -14.88
C SER A 281 8.10 6.70 -14.20
N ASN A 282 8.12 8.03 -14.10
CA ASN A 282 9.23 8.77 -13.46
C ASN A 282 9.41 8.42 -11.97
N LEU A 283 8.30 8.19 -11.25
CA LEU A 283 8.33 7.72 -9.86
C LEU A 283 8.74 6.24 -9.76
N GLY A 284 8.89 5.54 -10.88
CA GLY A 284 9.34 4.16 -10.94
C GLY A 284 8.40 3.19 -10.22
N ARG A 285 8.99 2.15 -9.61
CA ARG A 285 8.28 1.05 -8.93
C ARG A 285 8.62 0.93 -7.44
N GLY A 286 9.30 1.95 -6.92
CA GLY A 286 9.91 1.93 -5.60
C GLY A 286 11.22 1.14 -5.50
N THR A 287 11.83 1.13 -4.33
CA THR A 287 12.97 0.30 -3.90
C THR A 287 12.40 -0.94 -3.22
N GLU A 288 12.23 -2.00 -4.00
CA GLU A 288 11.55 -3.23 -3.57
C GLU A 288 12.24 -3.90 -2.36
N SER A 289 11.65 -3.76 -1.17
CA SER A 289 11.78 -4.82 -0.16
C SER A 289 10.87 -5.96 -0.57
N ARG A 290 11.44 -7.04 -1.12
CA ARG A 290 10.70 -8.27 -1.48
C ARG A 290 9.87 -8.83 -0.32
N HIS A 291 10.26 -8.54 0.92
CA HIS A 291 9.54 -8.95 2.12
C HIS A 291 8.29 -8.11 2.40
N ASP A 292 8.30 -6.80 2.09
CA ASP A 292 7.12 -5.95 2.25
C ASP A 292 6.03 -6.35 1.23
N ASN A 293 6.44 -6.67 0.00
CA ASN A 293 5.53 -7.20 -1.02
C ASN A 293 4.83 -8.48 -0.57
N LEU A 294 5.53 -9.40 0.10
CA LEU A 294 4.91 -10.64 0.59
C LEU A 294 3.85 -10.39 1.67
N ARG A 295 4.11 -9.48 2.61
CA ARG A 295 3.13 -9.11 3.65
C ARG A 295 1.87 -8.47 3.04
N ARG A 296 2.05 -7.67 1.98
CA ARG A 296 0.95 -7.04 1.24
C ARG A 296 0.17 -8.05 0.37
N LEU A 297 0.85 -9.08 -0.13
CA LEU A 297 0.28 -10.14 -0.97
C LEU A 297 -0.56 -11.16 -0.19
N PHE A 298 -0.14 -11.50 1.02
CA PHE A 298 -0.78 -12.52 1.85
C PHE A 298 -1.32 -11.93 3.14
N HIS A 299 -2.04 -10.82 3.06
CA HIS A 299 -2.46 -10.05 4.23
C HIS A 299 -3.29 -10.89 5.22
N THR A 300 -4.24 -11.69 4.73
CA THR A 300 -5.06 -12.60 5.53
C THR A 300 -4.59 -14.05 5.42
N SER A 301 -5.05 -14.94 6.30
CA SER A 301 -4.75 -16.38 6.24
C SER A 301 -5.40 -17.09 5.04
N GLY A 302 -6.44 -16.51 4.45
CA GLY A 302 -7.16 -17.07 3.30
C GLY A 302 -6.61 -16.60 1.95
N ASP A 303 -5.77 -15.57 1.90
CA ASP A 303 -5.32 -14.98 0.64
C ASP A 303 -4.55 -16.00 -0.21
N VAL A 304 -4.90 -16.06 -1.50
CA VAL A 304 -4.19 -16.85 -2.51
C VAL A 304 -3.69 -15.96 -3.63
N VAL A 305 -2.50 -16.24 -4.16
CA VAL A 305 -1.84 -15.34 -5.12
C VAL A 305 -1.41 -16.06 -6.39
N GLU A 306 -1.78 -15.50 -7.54
CA GLU A 306 -1.21 -15.88 -8.85
C GLU A 306 -0.09 -14.91 -9.25
N ILE A 307 1.14 -15.42 -9.33
CA ILE A 307 2.30 -14.64 -9.71
C ILE A 307 2.57 -14.77 -11.20
N LYS A 308 2.35 -13.68 -11.93
CA LYS A 308 2.61 -13.61 -13.38
C LYS A 308 4.00 -13.07 -13.65
N SER A 309 4.85 -13.86 -14.29
CA SER A 309 6.19 -13.42 -14.71
C SER A 309 6.68 -14.13 -15.96
N GLY A 310 7.82 -13.69 -16.48
CA GLY A 310 8.52 -14.40 -17.55
C GLY A 310 9.03 -15.76 -17.07
N PRO A 311 9.16 -16.76 -17.96
CA PRO A 311 9.56 -18.12 -17.58
C PRO A 311 10.94 -18.20 -16.93
N ASN A 312 11.83 -17.27 -17.25
CA ASN A 312 13.19 -17.23 -16.69
C ASN A 312 13.23 -16.74 -15.24
N SER A 313 12.15 -16.13 -14.73
CA SER A 313 12.06 -15.65 -13.35
C SER A 313 11.84 -16.79 -12.35
N PHE A 314 11.29 -17.92 -12.80
CA PHE A 314 11.03 -19.07 -11.93
C PHE A 314 12.34 -19.79 -11.61
N SER A 315 12.68 -19.84 -10.32
CA SER A 315 13.90 -20.47 -9.82
C SER A 315 13.72 -21.00 -8.40
N PRO A 316 14.57 -21.93 -7.94
CA PRO A 316 14.52 -22.40 -6.54
C PRO A 316 14.63 -21.25 -5.53
N LYS A 317 15.48 -20.25 -5.80
CA LYS A 317 15.63 -19.05 -4.95
C LYS A 317 14.34 -18.22 -4.90
N PHE A 318 13.63 -18.13 -6.03
CA PHE A 318 12.34 -17.47 -6.11
C PHE A 318 11.30 -18.23 -5.26
N SER A 319 11.13 -19.54 -5.45
CA SER A 319 10.16 -20.33 -4.68
C SER A 319 10.47 -20.32 -3.18
N GLN A 320 11.75 -20.42 -2.80
CA GLN A 320 12.17 -20.38 -1.39
C GLN A 320 11.79 -19.05 -0.71
N LEU A 321 11.83 -17.93 -1.44
CA LEU A 321 11.42 -16.63 -0.92
C LEU A 321 9.93 -16.63 -0.54
N PHE A 322 9.06 -17.17 -1.41
CA PHE A 322 7.61 -17.28 -1.15
C PHE A 322 7.32 -18.25 -0.01
N SER A 323 7.89 -19.45 -0.03
CA SER A 323 7.68 -20.45 1.03
C SER A 323 8.12 -19.90 2.39
N LYS A 324 9.32 -19.31 2.49
CA LYS A 324 9.79 -18.73 3.76
C LYS A 324 8.93 -17.56 4.21
N GLY A 325 8.49 -16.70 3.29
CA GLY A 325 7.61 -15.58 3.61
C GLY A 325 6.27 -16.02 4.17
N LEU A 326 5.61 -16.95 3.49
CA LEU A 326 4.32 -17.54 3.89
C LEU A 326 4.39 -18.22 5.26
N LEU A 327 5.42 -19.03 5.49
CA LEU A 327 5.62 -19.72 6.77
C LEU A 327 5.88 -18.73 7.90
N LYS A 328 6.75 -17.74 7.67
CA LYS A 328 7.03 -16.69 8.67
C LYS A 328 5.77 -15.91 9.02
N GLN A 329 4.95 -15.56 8.03
CA GLN A 329 3.74 -14.80 8.23
C GLN A 329 2.65 -15.61 8.94
N SER A 330 2.54 -16.90 8.64
CA SER A 330 1.57 -17.80 9.26
C SER A 330 2.03 -18.32 10.62
N GLY A 331 3.23 -17.97 11.08
CA GLY A 331 3.81 -18.47 12.33
C GLY A 331 4.07 -19.98 12.33
N LEU A 332 4.16 -20.60 11.15
CA LEU A 332 4.33 -22.05 11.00
C LEU A 332 5.80 -22.42 10.88
N SER A 333 6.21 -23.45 11.61
CA SER A 333 7.51 -24.11 11.44
C SER A 333 7.37 -25.29 10.48
N GLN A 334 8.49 -25.67 9.86
CA GLN A 334 8.53 -26.88 9.04
C GLN A 334 8.30 -28.11 9.94
N PRO A 335 7.31 -28.96 9.64
CA PRO A 335 7.07 -30.18 10.41
C PRO A 335 8.22 -31.16 10.20
N THR A 336 8.56 -31.90 11.25
CA THR A 336 9.50 -33.03 11.14
C THR A 336 8.88 -34.09 10.23
N PRO A 337 9.58 -34.56 9.19
CA PRO A 337 9.06 -35.63 8.35
C PRO A 337 8.82 -36.89 9.19
N PRO A 338 7.68 -37.59 9.01
CA PRO A 338 7.44 -38.83 9.71
C PRO A 338 8.49 -39.88 9.30
N TYR A 339 8.84 -40.76 10.24
CA TYR A 339 9.69 -41.91 9.95
C TYR A 339 8.97 -42.85 8.98
N ILE A 340 9.62 -43.18 7.86
CA ILE A 340 9.04 -43.99 6.78
C ILE A 340 9.65 -45.38 6.84
N PHE A 341 8.84 -46.41 7.10
CA PHE A 341 9.26 -47.80 6.98
C PHE A 341 8.15 -48.63 6.30
N GLY A 342 8.37 -49.02 5.05
CA GLY A 342 7.53 -49.99 4.34
C GLY A 342 6.10 -49.57 3.98
N GLU A 343 5.57 -48.48 4.51
CA GLU A 343 4.21 -48.00 4.21
C GLU A 343 4.16 -47.23 2.88
N HIS A 344 3.14 -47.54 2.07
CA HIS A 344 2.94 -46.94 0.75
C HIS A 344 2.17 -45.61 0.79
N GLU A 345 1.46 -45.33 1.88
CA GLU A 345 0.63 -44.12 2.02
C GLU A 345 0.83 -43.47 3.39
N ILE A 346 1.53 -42.35 3.41
CA ILE A 346 1.73 -41.55 4.61
C ILE A 346 0.62 -40.51 4.69
N ARG A 347 -0.25 -40.63 5.70
CA ARG A 347 -1.24 -39.59 5.97
C ARG A 347 -0.58 -38.43 6.74
N PRO A 348 -0.54 -37.21 6.18
CA PRO A 348 -0.02 -36.08 6.92
C PRO A 348 -0.88 -35.83 8.16
N ASN A 349 -0.24 -35.61 9.31
CA ASN A 349 -0.93 -35.15 10.52
C ASN A 349 -1.47 -33.73 10.32
N ALA A 350 -2.32 -33.25 11.24
CA ALA A 350 -2.95 -31.93 11.12
C ALA A 350 -1.94 -30.79 10.92
N ASN A 351 -0.80 -30.83 11.62
CA ASN A 351 0.25 -29.81 11.48
C ASN A 351 0.91 -29.85 10.09
N ALA A 352 1.21 -31.03 9.58
CA ALA A 352 1.76 -31.22 8.24
C ALA A 352 0.75 -30.81 7.16
N GLN A 353 -0.54 -31.08 7.37
CA GLN A 353 -1.60 -30.68 6.45
C GLN A 353 -1.74 -29.14 6.40
N THR A 354 -1.77 -28.46 7.55
CA THR A 354 -1.81 -26.99 7.62
C THR A 354 -0.56 -26.35 7.00
N TYR A 355 0.61 -26.97 7.22
CA TYR A 355 1.87 -26.55 6.59
C TYR A 355 1.80 -26.64 5.05
N LEU A 356 1.34 -27.78 4.52
CA LEU A 356 1.19 -27.99 3.08
C LEU A 356 0.17 -27.03 2.46
N GLN A 357 -1.02 -26.91 3.06
CA GLN A 357 -2.06 -25.98 2.61
C GLN A 357 -1.54 -24.54 2.56
N THR A 358 -0.73 -24.13 3.54
CA THR A 358 -0.12 -22.81 3.57
C THR A 358 0.84 -22.59 2.40
N LEU A 359 1.63 -23.60 2.02
CA LEU A 359 2.54 -23.53 0.89
C LEU A 359 1.82 -23.53 -0.47
N GLU A 360 0.60 -24.06 -0.54
CA GLU A 360 -0.24 -24.11 -1.74
C GLU A 360 -0.99 -22.81 -2.04
N ARG A 361 -0.89 -21.80 -1.16
CA ARG A 361 -1.57 -20.50 -1.32
C ARG A 361 -1.05 -19.64 -2.47
N TRP A 362 -0.16 -20.14 -3.31
CA TRP A 362 0.36 -19.39 -4.44
C TRP A 362 0.62 -20.27 -5.65
N GLN A 363 0.52 -19.66 -6.83
CA GLN A 363 0.73 -20.31 -8.10
C GLN A 363 1.59 -19.42 -9.01
N PHE A 364 2.51 -20.04 -9.76
CA PHE A 364 3.34 -19.33 -10.73
C PHE A 364 2.76 -19.46 -12.15
N CYS A 365 2.49 -18.32 -12.78
CA CYS A 365 2.01 -18.23 -14.14
C CYS A 365 3.11 -17.65 -15.04
N GLY A 366 3.71 -18.52 -15.86
CA GLY A 366 4.75 -18.14 -16.81
C GLY A 366 4.18 -17.64 -18.13
N HIS A 367 4.36 -16.35 -18.46
CA HIS A 367 3.95 -15.82 -19.76
C HIS A 367 5.10 -15.88 -20.78
N PHE A 368 4.90 -16.60 -21.89
CA PHE A 368 5.92 -16.74 -22.94
C PHE A 368 5.82 -15.67 -24.03
N SER A 369 4.72 -14.92 -24.13
CA SER A 369 4.46 -13.99 -25.25
C SER A 369 5.31 -12.71 -25.31
N ARG A 370 6.19 -12.44 -24.33
CA ARG A 370 6.88 -11.14 -24.17
C ARG A 370 8.41 -11.16 -24.32
N THR A 371 9.02 -12.19 -24.88
CA THR A 371 10.49 -12.36 -24.83
C THR A 371 11.28 -11.75 -25.99
N SER A 372 10.67 -11.00 -26.92
CA SER A 372 11.42 -10.30 -27.97
C SER A 372 11.45 -8.79 -27.69
N ARG A 373 12.64 -8.18 -27.72
CA ARG A 373 12.78 -6.71 -27.70
C ARG A 373 12.06 -6.15 -28.93
N HIS A 374 11.20 -5.16 -28.72
CA HIS A 374 10.47 -4.51 -29.81
C HIS A 374 11.19 -3.25 -30.25
N GLU A 375 11.26 -3.03 -31.56
CA GLU A 375 11.54 -1.72 -32.13
C GLU A 375 10.30 -0.83 -31.98
N ARG A 376 10.51 0.43 -31.61
CA ARG A 376 9.45 1.42 -31.39
C ARG A 376 8.58 1.53 -32.65
N GLY A 377 7.25 1.44 -32.50
CA GLY A 377 6.29 1.59 -33.60
C GLY A 377 6.00 0.35 -34.45
N LYS A 378 6.63 -0.81 -34.19
CA LYS A 378 6.34 -2.07 -34.91
C LYS A 378 5.52 -3.03 -34.04
N ARG A 379 4.55 -3.71 -34.66
CA ARG A 379 3.75 -4.74 -33.98
C ARG A 379 4.66 -5.92 -33.59
N PRO A 380 4.61 -6.39 -32.34
CA PRO A 380 5.33 -7.59 -31.91
C PRO A 380 5.06 -8.78 -32.82
N LYS A 381 6.10 -9.38 -33.39
CA LYS A 381 6.01 -10.72 -34.00
C LYS A 381 6.57 -11.73 -33.00
N ALA A 382 5.69 -12.56 -32.44
CA ALA A 382 6.12 -13.64 -31.57
C ALA A 382 6.88 -14.70 -32.38
N ASN A 383 8.13 -15.00 -32.02
CA ASN A 383 8.82 -16.18 -32.55
C ASN A 383 8.34 -17.43 -31.80
N CYS A 384 7.16 -17.93 -32.19
CA CYS A 384 6.51 -19.07 -31.53
C CYS A 384 7.42 -20.29 -31.37
N LYS A 385 8.31 -20.54 -32.33
CA LYS A 385 9.25 -21.68 -32.30
C LYS A 385 10.22 -21.58 -31.13
N ASP A 386 10.78 -20.40 -30.90
CA ASP A 386 11.68 -20.14 -29.78
C ASP A 386 10.96 -20.13 -28.43
N LEU A 387 9.72 -19.62 -28.39
CA LEU A 387 8.88 -19.65 -27.19
C LEU A 387 8.59 -21.09 -26.75
N TRP A 388 8.22 -21.96 -27.68
CA TRP A 388 8.02 -23.39 -27.41
C TRP A 388 9.30 -24.12 -27.01
N LYS A 389 10.45 -23.73 -27.58
CA LYS A 389 11.76 -24.26 -27.15
C LYS A 389 12.07 -23.88 -25.71
N THR A 390 11.84 -22.63 -25.31
CA THR A 390 12.02 -22.15 -23.93
C THR A 390 11.07 -22.84 -22.96
N THR A 391 9.81 -23.03 -23.36
CA THR A 391 8.81 -23.78 -22.57
C THR A 391 9.27 -25.21 -22.29
N ARG A 392 9.71 -25.94 -23.34
CA ARG A 392 10.22 -27.31 -23.19
C ARG A 392 11.45 -27.39 -22.29
N LYS A 393 12.37 -26.43 -22.38
CA LYS A 393 13.54 -26.35 -21.48
C LYS A 393 13.12 -26.18 -20.03
N LEU A 394 12.17 -25.29 -19.74
CA LEU A 394 11.65 -25.10 -18.38
C LEU A 394 10.99 -26.38 -17.87
N LEU A 395 10.12 -27.02 -18.66
CA LEU A 395 9.48 -28.28 -18.29
C LEU A 395 10.48 -29.40 -18.01
N ASN A 396 11.52 -29.55 -18.84
CA ASN A 396 12.56 -30.54 -18.61
C ASN A 396 13.32 -30.27 -17.31
N LYS A 397 13.62 -28.99 -17.01
CA LYS A 397 14.27 -28.61 -15.75
C LYS A 397 13.39 -28.93 -14.54
N LEU A 398 12.09 -28.67 -14.61
CA LEU A 398 11.15 -28.99 -13.54
C LEU A 398 11.00 -30.50 -13.34
N ASN A 399 10.86 -31.26 -14.43
CA ASN A 399 10.76 -32.72 -14.36
C ASN A 399 12.00 -33.36 -13.73
N ASN A 400 13.19 -32.89 -14.09
CA ASN A 400 14.44 -33.39 -13.52
C ASN A 400 14.64 -33.04 -12.04
N GLN A 401 13.92 -32.02 -11.53
CA GLN A 401 14.09 -31.53 -10.15
C GLN A 401 12.98 -31.96 -9.19
N SER A 402 11.77 -32.25 -9.68
CA SER A 402 10.59 -32.44 -8.83
C SER A 402 10.19 -33.90 -8.61
N GLY A 403 10.74 -34.86 -9.37
CA GLY A 403 10.28 -36.25 -9.33
C GLY A 403 8.79 -36.44 -9.68
N CYS A 404 8.10 -35.37 -10.09
CA CYS A 404 6.64 -35.31 -10.20
C CYS A 404 6.23 -35.68 -11.64
N MET A 405 5.63 -36.85 -11.81
CA MET A 405 4.99 -37.28 -13.06
C MET A 405 3.52 -36.86 -13.10
N TYR A 406 3.18 -35.63 -13.48
CA TYR A 406 1.85 -35.37 -14.06
C TYR A 406 1.91 -34.16 -15.01
N ARG A 407 1.50 -34.39 -16.27
CA ARG A 407 1.45 -33.38 -17.34
C ARG A 407 0.00 -33.16 -17.77
N THR A 408 -0.52 -31.97 -17.51
CA THR A 408 -1.64 -31.43 -18.30
C THR A 408 -1.22 -30.05 -18.81
N LEU A 409 -0.73 -30.01 -20.05
CA LEU A 409 -0.54 -28.78 -20.81
C LEU A 409 -1.92 -28.35 -21.33
N SER A 410 -2.66 -27.59 -20.54
CA SER A 410 -3.90 -26.96 -20.98
C SER A 410 -3.59 -25.72 -21.82
N GLY A 411 -3.07 -25.93 -23.03
CA GLY A 411 -3.08 -24.89 -24.05
C GLY A 411 -4.53 -24.70 -24.51
N LYS A 412 -5.07 -23.48 -24.46
CA LYS A 412 -6.32 -23.15 -25.17
C LYS A 412 -6.11 -23.55 -26.64
N ARG A 413 -6.67 -24.70 -27.05
CA ARG A 413 -6.83 -25.04 -28.46
C ARG A 413 -7.69 -23.93 -29.04
N ILE A 414 -7.09 -23.10 -29.88
CA ILE A 414 -7.85 -22.22 -30.75
C ILE A 414 -8.71 -23.15 -31.60
N ASN A 415 -10.03 -22.98 -31.52
CA ASN A 415 -10.99 -23.71 -32.31
C ASN A 415 -10.61 -23.59 -33.80
N ASN A 416 -10.11 -24.68 -34.37
CA ASN A 416 -10.18 -24.93 -35.79
C ASN A 416 -11.37 -25.87 -36.00
N THR A 417 -12.57 -25.30 -36.04
CA THR A 417 -13.72 -25.89 -36.72
C THR A 417 -13.63 -25.47 -38.18
N VAL A 418 -13.44 -26.46 -39.05
CA VAL A 418 -14.04 -26.47 -40.39
C VAL A 418 -15.51 -26.83 -40.21
#